data_AF-A0A1S3T4X5-F1
#
_entry.id   AF-A0A1S3T4X5-F1
#
_cell.length_a   1.000
_cell.length_b   1.000
_cell.length_c   1.000
_cell.angle_alpha   90.00
_cell.angle_beta   90.00
_cell.angle_gamma   90.00
#
_symmetry.space_group_name_H-M   'P 1'
#
loop_
_entity.id
_entity.type
_entity.pdbx_description
1 polymer ?
#
loop_
_entity_poly.entity_id
_entity_poly.type
_entity_poly.pdbx_seq_one_letter_code
_entity_poly.pdbx_strand_id
1 'polypeptide(L)'
;MPESAWKLVFYTMSWSYSTYLLFFTNYTFFHDPPSVFYDWKSGMTVPTDIAVAYLIQGSFYGHSIYATVYMDDWRKDSTVMVVHHVVTLALITFSYAFRFHNIGLLVLFLHDINDIQLEFTKLNVYFKTRGGDYYLVHDILSNMGSVSFSITWFLFRLYWFPLKVLYATCVSSLQSVPNIPFYFFFNSLLLTLLCMNIYWFLFIVAFVAKVLTGQMKDVKDLREYEGEEGAQRAAALLKDQQRLQSEDAGHLNNSAEGKHVQNGITKEKHL
;
A
#
# COMPACT_ATOMS: atom_id res chain seq x y z
N MET A 1 -12.94 -12.85 -6.83
CA MET A 1 -12.47 -13.36 -8.14
C MET A 1 -12.90 -12.46 -9.31
N PRO A 2 -14.20 -12.11 -9.52
CA PRO A 2 -14.59 -11.29 -10.68
C PRO A 2 -13.94 -9.90 -10.67
N GLU A 3 -13.82 -9.31 -9.48
CA GLU A 3 -13.20 -8.00 -9.28
C GLU A 3 -11.71 -7.97 -9.64
N SER A 4 -10.93 -8.95 -9.18
CA SER A 4 -9.50 -9.08 -9.55
C SER A 4 -9.30 -9.28 -11.06
N ALA A 5 -10.17 -10.05 -11.71
CA ALA A 5 -10.12 -10.22 -13.16
C ALA A 5 -10.42 -8.92 -13.91
N TRP A 6 -11.42 -8.16 -13.46
CA TRP A 6 -11.75 -6.85 -14.01
C TRP A 6 -10.59 -5.85 -13.84
N LYS A 7 -10.03 -5.76 -12.63
CA LYS A 7 -8.87 -4.91 -12.32
C LYS A 7 -7.66 -5.29 -13.20
N LEU A 8 -7.36 -6.58 -13.33
CA LEU A 8 -6.28 -7.06 -14.21
C LEU A 8 -6.45 -6.60 -15.65
N VAL A 9 -7.64 -6.77 -16.22
CA VAL A 9 -7.96 -6.34 -17.59
C VAL A 9 -7.79 -4.83 -17.73
N PHE A 10 -8.35 -4.06 -16.80
CA PHE A 10 -8.23 -2.61 -16.78
C PHE A 10 -6.78 -2.13 -16.74
N TYR A 11 -5.99 -2.61 -15.76
CA TYR A 11 -4.58 -2.21 -15.61
C TYR A 11 -3.75 -2.62 -16.82
N THR A 12 -4.00 -3.81 -17.39
CA THR A 12 -3.31 -4.28 -18.60
C THR A 12 -3.59 -3.36 -19.79
N MET A 13 -4.84 -2.96 -19.99
CA MET A 13 -5.21 -2.03 -21.07
C MET A 13 -4.63 -0.63 -20.86
N SER A 14 -4.75 -0.07 -19.64
CA SER A 14 -4.18 1.24 -19.29
C SER A 14 -2.66 1.27 -19.49
N TRP A 15 -1.97 0.27 -18.95
CA TRP A 15 -0.51 0.22 -19.02
C TRP A 15 -0.02 0.01 -20.45
N SER A 16 -0.72 -0.81 -21.24
CA SER A 16 -0.42 -0.99 -22.66
C SER A 16 -0.61 0.31 -23.45
N TYR A 17 -1.66 1.08 -23.14
CA TYR A 17 -1.88 2.40 -23.75
C TYR A 17 -0.78 3.39 -23.36
N SER A 18 -0.39 3.43 -22.09
CA SER A 18 0.72 4.27 -21.62
C SER A 18 2.05 3.87 -22.26
N THR A 19 2.29 2.58 -22.43
CA THR A 19 3.48 2.04 -23.13
C THR A 19 3.48 2.43 -24.60
N TYR A 20 2.32 2.34 -25.28
CA TYR A 20 2.17 2.78 -26.66
C TYR A 20 2.54 4.25 -26.80
N LEU A 21 2.02 5.12 -25.92
CA LEU A 21 2.38 6.54 -25.93
C LEU A 21 3.87 6.76 -25.69
N LEU A 22 4.49 6.10 -24.71
CA LEU A 22 5.89 6.34 -24.34
C LEU A 22 6.92 5.85 -25.36
N PHE A 23 6.67 4.72 -26.04
CA PHE A 23 7.69 4.07 -26.87
C PHE A 23 7.37 4.06 -28.37
N PHE A 24 6.10 4.22 -28.76
CA PHE A 24 5.66 4.10 -30.16
C PHE A 24 5.17 5.42 -30.74
N THR A 25 5.30 6.52 -30.00
CA THR A 25 5.03 7.87 -30.50
C THR A 25 6.28 8.75 -30.38
N ASN A 26 6.21 10.01 -30.82
CA ASN A 26 7.34 10.93 -30.84
C ASN A 26 7.73 11.48 -29.45
N TYR A 27 7.19 10.94 -28.36
CA TYR A 27 7.51 11.38 -27.00
C TYR A 27 8.87 10.83 -26.53
N THR A 28 9.84 11.70 -26.28
CA THR A 28 11.21 11.33 -25.89
C THR A 28 11.44 11.25 -24.38
N PHE A 29 10.46 11.66 -23.57
CA PHE A 29 10.66 11.91 -22.14
C PHE A 29 10.90 10.69 -21.26
N PHE A 30 10.65 9.47 -21.75
CA PHE A 30 11.11 8.26 -21.07
C PHE A 30 12.64 8.09 -21.15
N HIS A 31 13.21 8.36 -22.32
CA HIS A 31 14.63 8.25 -22.59
C HIS A 31 15.41 9.45 -22.05
N ASP A 32 14.88 10.66 -22.19
CA ASP A 32 15.46 11.91 -21.68
C ASP A 32 14.52 12.60 -20.66
N PRO A 33 14.64 12.32 -19.36
CA PRO A 33 13.74 12.87 -18.33
C PRO A 33 13.69 14.40 -18.27
N PRO A 34 14.80 15.13 -18.47
CA PRO A 34 14.77 16.59 -18.60
C PRO A 34 13.85 17.12 -19.70
N SER A 35 13.65 16.35 -20.79
CA SER A 35 12.80 16.78 -21.92
C SER A 35 11.33 17.00 -21.58
N VAL A 36 10.89 16.50 -20.42
CA VAL A 36 9.54 16.76 -19.90
C VAL A 36 9.26 18.27 -19.76
N PHE A 37 10.28 19.07 -19.47
CA PHE A 37 10.15 20.51 -19.26
C PHE A 37 10.61 21.35 -20.45
N TYR A 38 11.14 20.74 -21.52
CA TYR A 38 11.50 21.47 -22.72
C TYR A 38 10.22 22.06 -23.34
N ASP A 39 10.28 23.35 -23.69
CA ASP A 39 9.16 24.12 -24.26
C ASP A 39 7.88 24.21 -23.41
N TRP A 40 7.96 23.93 -22.10
CA TRP A 40 6.82 24.07 -21.19
C TRP A 40 6.33 25.53 -21.17
N LYS A 41 5.02 25.72 -21.41
CA LYS A 41 4.36 27.03 -21.37
C LYS A 41 3.03 26.95 -20.63
N SER A 42 2.78 27.93 -19.77
CA SER A 42 1.49 28.11 -19.10
C SER A 42 0.41 28.34 -20.16
N GLY A 43 -0.42 27.33 -20.44
CA GLY A 43 -1.47 27.39 -21.47
C GLY A 43 -1.27 26.46 -22.68
N MET A 44 -0.21 25.66 -22.74
CA MET A 44 -0.07 24.66 -23.82
C MET A 44 -1.26 23.69 -23.86
N THR A 45 -1.68 23.30 -25.06
CA THR A 45 -2.75 22.31 -25.23
C THR A 45 -2.25 20.93 -24.84
N VAL A 46 -3.03 20.20 -24.03
CA VAL A 46 -2.72 18.80 -23.74
C VAL A 46 -3.11 17.97 -24.97
N PRO A 47 -2.20 17.16 -25.51
CA PRO A 47 -2.52 16.24 -26.59
C PRO A 47 -3.72 15.34 -26.23
N THR A 48 -4.63 15.11 -27.18
CA THR A 48 -5.90 14.41 -26.93
C THR A 48 -5.71 12.97 -26.46
N ASP A 49 -4.67 12.32 -26.97
CA ASP A 49 -4.17 11.02 -26.55
C ASP A 49 -3.81 10.97 -25.06
N ILE A 50 -3.05 11.95 -24.57
CA ILE A 50 -2.71 12.04 -23.15
C ILE A 50 -3.95 12.39 -22.33
N ALA A 51 -4.83 13.26 -22.83
CA ALA A 51 -6.08 13.60 -22.15
C ALA A 51 -6.98 12.37 -21.96
N VAL A 52 -7.06 11.47 -22.94
CA VAL A 52 -7.81 10.21 -22.83
C VAL A 52 -7.21 9.30 -21.75
N ALA A 53 -5.88 9.13 -21.71
CA ALA A 53 -5.23 8.36 -20.63
C ALA A 53 -5.59 8.91 -19.25
N TYR A 54 -5.58 10.24 -19.09
CA TYR A 54 -5.91 10.92 -17.84
C TYR A 54 -7.37 10.76 -17.43
N LEU A 55 -8.30 10.87 -18.38
CA LEU A 55 -9.72 10.70 -18.11
C LEU A 55 -10.03 9.26 -17.68
N ILE A 56 -9.45 8.27 -18.36
CA ILE A 56 -9.65 6.85 -18.03
C ILE A 56 -9.08 6.55 -16.64
N GLN A 57 -7.83 6.96 -16.36
CA GLN A 57 -7.22 6.69 -15.05
C GLN A 57 -7.91 7.49 -13.94
N GLY A 58 -8.18 8.78 -14.15
CA GLY A 58 -8.88 9.60 -13.16
C GLY A 58 -10.25 9.02 -12.80
N SER A 59 -11.02 8.55 -13.78
CA SER A 59 -12.32 7.91 -13.55
C SER A 59 -12.19 6.62 -12.74
N PHE A 60 -11.20 5.79 -13.06
CA PHE A 60 -10.94 4.55 -12.32
C PHE A 60 -10.51 4.82 -10.89
N TYR A 61 -9.57 5.73 -10.65
CA TYR A 61 -9.13 6.10 -9.30
C TYR A 61 -10.28 6.72 -8.48
N GLY A 62 -11.15 7.52 -9.10
CA GLY A 62 -12.37 8.02 -8.46
C GLY A 62 -13.32 6.89 -8.05
N HIS A 63 -13.56 5.92 -8.94
CA HIS A 63 -14.32 4.71 -8.62
C HIS A 63 -13.64 3.87 -7.51
N SER A 64 -12.31 3.76 -7.51
CA SER A 64 -11.55 3.04 -6.49
C SER A 64 -11.76 3.62 -5.09
N ILE A 65 -11.83 4.95 -4.93
CA ILE A 65 -12.17 5.57 -3.64
C ILE A 65 -13.54 5.10 -3.16
N TYR A 66 -14.54 5.16 -4.03
CA TYR A 66 -15.90 4.71 -3.69
C TYR A 66 -15.91 3.23 -3.31
N ALA A 67 -15.24 2.38 -4.09
CA ALA A 67 -15.13 0.95 -3.80
C ALA A 67 -14.45 0.70 -2.45
N THR A 68 -13.31 1.34 -2.17
CA THR A 68 -12.58 1.13 -0.92
C THR A 68 -13.33 1.62 0.32
N VAL A 69 -14.15 2.67 0.20
CA VAL A 69 -14.91 3.19 1.34
C VAL A 69 -16.18 2.38 1.62
N TYR A 70 -16.90 1.94 0.57
CA TYR A 70 -18.25 1.39 0.71
C TYR A 70 -18.42 -0.07 0.32
N MET A 71 -17.52 -0.62 -0.50
CA MET A 71 -17.64 -1.99 -1.04
C MET A 71 -16.60 -2.94 -0.46
N ASP A 72 -15.38 -2.46 -0.23
CA ASP A 72 -14.28 -3.29 0.25
C ASP A 72 -14.31 -3.46 1.77
N ASP A 73 -13.95 -4.65 2.24
CA ASP A 73 -13.73 -4.90 3.67
C ASP A 73 -12.51 -4.09 4.15
N TRP A 74 -12.70 -3.36 5.26
CA TRP A 74 -11.65 -2.53 5.83
C TRP A 74 -10.54 -3.37 6.46
N ARG A 75 -9.32 -3.16 5.97
CA ARG A 75 -8.07 -3.72 6.49
C ARG A 75 -7.20 -2.61 7.06
N LYS A 76 -6.11 -2.97 7.74
CA LYS A 76 -5.18 -2.01 8.37
C LYS A 76 -4.58 -1.00 7.39
N ASP A 77 -4.45 -1.35 6.12
CA ASP A 77 -3.92 -0.48 5.07
C ASP A 77 -5.02 0.27 4.30
N SER A 78 -6.31 0.03 4.57
CA SER A 78 -7.41 0.73 3.88
C SER A 78 -7.32 2.24 4.03
N THR A 79 -6.93 2.75 5.21
CA THR A 79 -6.71 4.20 5.40
C THR A 79 -5.60 4.72 4.49
N VAL A 80 -4.47 4.00 4.41
CA VAL A 80 -3.34 4.39 3.55
C VAL A 80 -3.74 4.33 2.07
N MET A 81 -4.53 3.33 1.67
CA MET A 81 -5.09 3.21 0.31
C MET A 81 -6.02 4.37 -0.05
N VAL A 82 -6.90 4.81 0.86
CA VAL A 82 -7.76 5.98 0.65
C VAL A 82 -6.92 7.25 0.50
N VAL A 83 -5.95 7.48 1.39
CA VAL A 83 -5.04 8.64 1.29
C VAL A 83 -4.26 8.59 -0.02
N HIS A 84 -3.79 7.42 -0.42
CA HIS A 84 -3.13 7.21 -1.71
C HIS A 84 -4.03 7.60 -2.88
N HIS A 85 -5.28 7.12 -2.93
CA HIS A 85 -6.20 7.47 -4.00
C HIS A 85 -6.51 8.98 -4.05
N VAL A 86 -6.60 9.64 -2.91
CA VAL A 86 -6.74 11.11 -2.85
C VAL A 86 -5.49 11.79 -3.40
N VAL A 87 -4.30 11.33 -3.02
CA VAL A 87 -3.02 11.88 -3.51
C VAL A 87 -2.86 11.63 -5.02
N THR A 88 -3.17 10.44 -5.53
CA THR A 88 -3.06 10.14 -6.96
C THR A 88 -4.10 10.91 -7.78
N LEU A 89 -5.33 11.05 -7.30
CA LEU A 89 -6.34 11.87 -7.97
C LEU A 89 -5.92 13.35 -8.00
N ALA A 90 -5.38 13.88 -6.89
CA ALA A 90 -4.81 15.21 -6.85
C ALA A 90 -3.64 15.35 -7.85
N LEU A 91 -2.72 14.39 -7.89
CA LEU A 91 -1.62 14.38 -8.87
C LEU A 91 -2.14 14.40 -10.30
N ILE A 92 -3.15 13.59 -10.65
CA ILE A 92 -3.77 13.57 -11.99
C ILE A 92 -4.41 14.93 -12.31
N THR A 93 -5.25 15.47 -11.42
CA THR A 93 -5.96 16.74 -11.65
C THR A 93 -4.99 17.91 -11.78
N PHE A 94 -4.03 18.05 -10.86
CA PHE A 94 -3.11 19.18 -10.88
C PHE A 94 -2.03 19.06 -11.96
N SER A 95 -1.56 17.85 -12.29
CA SER A 95 -0.67 17.70 -13.45
C SER A 95 -1.38 18.02 -14.77
N TYR A 96 -2.69 17.73 -14.89
CA TYR A 96 -3.47 18.15 -16.05
C TYR A 96 -3.71 19.66 -16.10
N ALA A 97 -4.03 20.29 -14.95
CA ALA A 97 -4.30 21.72 -14.84
C ALA A 97 -3.05 22.58 -15.11
N PHE A 98 -1.89 22.20 -14.54
CA PHE A 98 -0.62 22.93 -14.69
C PHE A 98 0.25 22.43 -15.84
N ARG A 99 -0.29 21.55 -16.68
CA ARG A 99 0.38 21.01 -17.86
C ARG A 99 1.66 20.22 -17.57
N PHE A 100 1.75 19.58 -16.40
CA PHE A 100 2.77 18.56 -16.09
C PHE A 100 2.36 17.17 -16.58
N HIS A 101 1.64 17.11 -17.70
CA HIS A 101 0.98 15.91 -18.17
C HIS A 101 1.97 14.80 -18.59
N ASN A 102 3.14 15.20 -19.09
CA ASN A 102 4.26 14.31 -19.42
C ASN A 102 4.82 13.61 -18.17
N ILE A 103 5.00 14.33 -17.05
CA ILE A 103 5.39 13.72 -15.76
C ILE A 103 4.31 12.75 -15.31
N GLY A 104 3.05 13.18 -15.29
CA GLY A 104 2.00 12.31 -14.78
C GLY A 104 1.80 11.05 -15.63
N LEU A 105 2.03 11.09 -16.96
CA LEU A 105 2.03 9.88 -17.79
C LEU A 105 3.15 8.92 -17.38
N LEU A 106 4.34 9.44 -17.09
CA LEU A 106 5.45 8.64 -16.56
C LEU A 106 5.11 8.05 -15.18
N VAL A 107 4.45 8.80 -14.31
CA VAL A 107 3.95 8.28 -13.02
C VAL A 107 2.98 7.12 -13.24
N LEU A 108 1.98 7.28 -14.11
CA LEU A 108 0.99 6.23 -14.42
C LEU A 108 1.67 4.96 -14.94
N PHE A 109 2.56 5.08 -15.92
CA PHE A 109 3.29 3.95 -16.49
C PHE A 109 4.12 3.18 -15.45
N LEU A 110 4.85 3.90 -14.58
CA LEU A 110 5.71 3.28 -13.58
C LEU A 110 4.89 2.58 -12.47
N HIS A 111 3.70 3.07 -12.15
CA HIS A 111 2.90 2.51 -11.06
C HIS A 111 2.01 1.34 -11.52
N ASP A 112 1.35 1.47 -12.68
CA ASP A 112 0.32 0.52 -13.16
C ASP A 112 0.86 -0.90 -13.42
N ILE A 113 2.14 -1.06 -13.80
CA ILE A 113 2.74 -2.39 -14.08
C ILE A 113 2.69 -3.34 -12.87
N ASN A 114 2.83 -2.77 -11.67
CA ASN A 114 2.84 -3.55 -10.44
C ASN A 114 1.43 -4.07 -10.10
N ASP A 115 0.40 -3.30 -10.45
CA ASP A 115 -0.99 -3.66 -10.17
C ASP A 115 -1.45 -4.80 -11.10
N ILE A 116 -0.94 -4.86 -12.34
CA ILE A 116 -1.12 -6.01 -13.24
C ILE A 116 -0.59 -7.29 -12.59
N GLN A 117 0.66 -7.25 -12.11
CA GLN A 117 1.29 -8.43 -11.51
C GLN A 117 0.62 -8.86 -10.20
N LEU A 118 0.18 -7.89 -9.39
CA LEU A 118 -0.53 -8.15 -8.15
C LEU A 118 -1.88 -8.84 -8.41
N GLU A 119 -2.69 -8.32 -9.32
CA GLU A 119 -4.00 -8.94 -9.64
C GLU A 119 -3.84 -10.27 -10.37
N PHE A 120 -2.82 -10.42 -11.23
CA PHE A 120 -2.48 -11.70 -11.84
C PHE A 120 -2.08 -12.75 -10.78
N THR A 121 -1.26 -12.38 -9.81
CA THR A 121 -0.84 -13.28 -8.73
C THR A 121 -2.04 -13.70 -7.88
N LYS A 122 -2.91 -12.76 -7.50
CA LYS A 122 -4.15 -13.06 -6.76
C LYS A 122 -5.04 -14.04 -7.50
N LEU A 123 -5.24 -13.88 -8.81
CA LEU A 123 -6.03 -14.82 -9.61
C LEU A 123 -5.44 -16.23 -9.59
N ASN A 124 -4.12 -16.36 -9.67
CA ASN A 124 -3.46 -17.65 -9.57
C ASN A 124 -3.61 -18.28 -8.18
N VAL A 125 -3.55 -17.49 -7.10
CA VAL A 125 -3.88 -17.96 -5.75
C VAL A 125 -5.32 -18.49 -5.70
N TYR A 126 -6.29 -17.78 -6.29
CA TYR A 126 -7.68 -18.23 -6.32
C TYR A 126 -7.87 -19.52 -7.13
N PHE A 127 -7.12 -19.72 -8.21
CA PHE A 127 -7.22 -20.93 -9.04
C PHE A 127 -6.45 -22.13 -8.49
N LYS A 128 -5.52 -21.93 -7.55
CA LYS A 128 -4.79 -23.00 -6.87
C LYS A 128 -5.72 -24.04 -6.22
N THR A 129 -6.84 -23.59 -5.63
CA THR A 129 -7.80 -24.44 -4.92
C THR A 129 -9.20 -24.24 -5.49
N ARG A 130 -9.38 -24.55 -6.78
CA ARG A 130 -10.68 -24.44 -7.45
C ARG A 130 -11.35 -25.81 -7.53
N GLY A 131 -12.51 -25.94 -6.89
CA GLY A 131 -13.35 -27.15 -7.00
C GLY A 131 -12.91 -28.34 -6.12
N GLY A 132 -12.04 -28.12 -5.13
CA GLY A 132 -11.53 -29.19 -4.25
C GLY A 132 -10.25 -29.86 -4.74
N ASP A 133 -9.86 -29.63 -6.00
CA ASP A 133 -8.62 -30.14 -6.58
C ASP A 133 -7.47 -29.12 -6.48
N TYR A 134 -6.26 -29.64 -6.27
CA TYR A 134 -5.03 -28.85 -6.17
C TYR A 134 -4.30 -28.80 -7.51
N TYR A 135 -4.11 -27.60 -8.06
CA TYR A 135 -3.40 -27.41 -9.32
C TYR A 135 -1.98 -26.88 -9.08
N LEU A 136 -0.97 -27.75 -9.26
CA LEU A 136 0.45 -27.43 -9.06
C LEU A 136 0.92 -26.25 -9.93
N VAL A 137 0.39 -26.11 -11.15
CA VAL A 137 0.75 -25.02 -12.07
C VAL A 137 0.40 -23.66 -11.49
N HIS A 138 -0.78 -23.52 -10.88
CA HIS A 138 -1.22 -22.25 -10.27
C HIS A 138 -0.45 -21.93 -8.98
N ASP A 139 0.00 -22.95 -8.24
CA ASP A 139 0.86 -22.77 -7.08
C ASP A 139 2.26 -22.25 -7.48
N ILE A 140 2.88 -22.85 -8.50
CA ILE A 140 4.16 -22.36 -9.05
C ILE A 140 4.00 -20.93 -9.57
N LEU A 141 2.94 -20.66 -10.34
CA LEU A 141 2.71 -19.36 -10.95
C LEU A 141 2.40 -18.27 -9.91
N SER A 142 1.72 -18.62 -8.81
CA SER A 142 1.51 -17.73 -7.67
C SER A 142 2.83 -17.40 -6.95
N ASN A 143 3.66 -18.41 -6.68
CA ASN A 143 4.95 -18.20 -6.01
C ASN A 143 5.90 -17.37 -6.87
N MET A 144 6.01 -17.69 -8.17
CA MET A 144 6.77 -16.87 -9.14
C MET A 144 6.20 -15.46 -9.27
N GLY A 145 4.86 -15.34 -9.30
CA GLY A 145 4.15 -14.06 -9.34
C GLY A 145 4.53 -13.18 -8.16
N SER A 146 4.54 -13.73 -6.95
CA SER A 146 4.88 -12.99 -5.73
C SER A 146 6.33 -12.49 -5.69
N VAL A 147 7.29 -13.31 -6.14
CA VAL A 147 8.70 -12.90 -6.23
C VAL A 147 8.89 -11.85 -7.32
N SER A 148 8.29 -12.06 -8.50
CA SER A 148 8.38 -11.09 -9.61
C SER A 148 7.76 -9.74 -9.24
N PHE A 149 6.62 -9.73 -8.55
CA PHE A 149 5.97 -8.54 -8.02
C PHE A 149 6.87 -7.77 -7.05
N SER A 150 7.63 -8.45 -6.18
CA SER A 150 8.58 -7.77 -5.29
C SER A 150 9.73 -7.10 -6.07
N ILE A 151 10.23 -7.73 -7.12
CA ILE A 151 11.32 -7.20 -7.94
C ILE A 151 10.87 -5.99 -8.74
N THR A 152 9.71 -6.08 -9.41
CA THR A 152 9.15 -4.97 -10.19
C THR A 152 8.76 -3.80 -9.31
N TRP A 153 8.24 -4.04 -8.10
CA TRP A 153 7.92 -2.96 -7.16
C TRP A 153 9.16 -2.13 -6.84
N PHE A 154 10.27 -2.80 -6.53
CA PHE A 154 11.54 -2.13 -6.29
C PHE A 154 12.02 -1.36 -7.53
N LEU A 155 12.09 -2.01 -8.69
CA LEU A 155 12.62 -1.41 -9.90
C LEU A 155 11.81 -0.20 -10.38
N PHE A 156 10.48 -0.31 -10.44
CA PHE A 156 9.64 0.73 -11.02
C PHE A 156 9.31 1.85 -10.02
N ARG A 157 8.93 1.50 -8.77
CA ARG A 157 8.44 2.48 -7.78
C ARG A 157 9.54 3.04 -6.87
N LEU A 158 10.62 2.29 -6.60
CA LEU A 158 11.71 2.75 -5.73
C LEU A 158 12.98 3.16 -6.46
N TYR A 159 13.25 2.59 -7.65
CA TYR A 159 14.45 2.95 -8.42
C TYR A 159 14.14 3.92 -9.58
N TRP A 160 13.28 3.54 -10.52
CA TRP A 160 12.96 4.38 -11.68
C TRP A 160 12.12 5.60 -11.34
N PHE A 161 11.14 5.47 -10.44
CA PHE A 161 10.29 6.62 -10.08
C PHE A 161 11.11 7.78 -9.48
N PRO A 162 11.98 7.60 -8.46
CA PRO A 162 12.80 8.70 -7.99
C PRO A 162 13.78 9.23 -9.04
N LEU A 163 14.41 8.33 -9.81
CA LEU A 163 15.44 8.72 -10.77
C LEU A 163 14.88 9.45 -12.00
N LYS A 164 13.69 9.08 -12.46
CA LYS A 164 13.08 9.62 -13.68
C LYS A 164 12.07 10.73 -13.36
N VAL A 165 11.23 10.54 -12.34
CA VAL A 165 10.18 11.51 -11.99
C VAL A 165 10.69 12.55 -11.01
N LEU A 166 11.15 12.13 -9.81
CA LEU A 166 11.55 13.09 -8.77
C LEU A 166 12.76 13.91 -9.19
N TYR A 167 13.76 13.31 -9.85
CA TYR A 167 14.89 14.06 -10.37
C TYR A 167 14.44 15.12 -11.39
N ALA A 168 13.57 14.75 -12.33
CA ALA A 168 13.07 15.69 -13.33
C ALA A 168 12.26 16.83 -12.67
N THR A 169 11.37 16.51 -11.73
CA THR A 169 10.51 17.52 -11.09
C THR A 169 11.21 18.36 -10.03
N CYS A 170 12.22 17.83 -9.32
CA CYS A 170 12.94 18.58 -8.29
C CYS A 170 14.10 19.39 -8.87
N VAL A 171 14.83 18.83 -9.83
CA VAL A 171 16.09 19.41 -10.36
C VAL A 171 15.87 20.03 -11.74
N SER A 172 15.43 19.23 -12.72
CA SER A 172 15.32 19.70 -14.10
C SER A 172 14.26 20.79 -14.27
N SER A 173 13.17 20.74 -13.52
CA SER A 173 12.11 21.76 -13.58
C SER A 173 12.63 23.16 -13.23
N LEU A 174 13.47 23.30 -12.19
CA LEU A 174 14.05 24.58 -11.78
C LEU A 174 15.14 25.06 -12.74
N GLN A 175 15.86 24.13 -13.38
CA GLN A 175 16.86 24.45 -14.38
C GLN A 175 16.23 24.95 -15.69
N SER A 176 15.13 24.32 -16.12
CA SER A 176 14.44 24.68 -17.36
C SER A 176 13.46 25.85 -17.18
N VAL A 177 12.76 25.91 -16.04
CA VAL A 177 11.73 26.91 -15.74
C VAL A 177 11.88 27.41 -14.29
N PRO A 178 12.73 28.42 -14.03
CA PRO A 178 13.05 28.87 -12.67
C PRO A 178 11.85 29.32 -11.82
N ASN A 179 10.77 29.80 -12.46
CA ASN A 179 9.55 30.25 -11.79
C ASN A 179 8.35 29.34 -12.10
N ILE A 180 8.55 28.02 -12.06
CA ILE A 180 7.48 27.06 -12.32
C ILE A 180 6.40 27.12 -11.22
N PRO A 181 5.12 27.29 -11.57
CA PRO A 181 4.07 27.44 -10.58
C PRO A 181 3.83 26.11 -9.84
N PHE A 182 3.45 26.19 -8.57
CA PHE A 182 3.10 25.03 -7.72
C PHE A 182 4.21 23.97 -7.52
N TYR A 183 5.48 24.33 -7.74
CA TYR A 183 6.65 23.44 -7.55
C TYR A 183 6.61 22.66 -6.23
N PHE A 184 6.51 23.37 -5.10
CA PHE A 184 6.57 22.74 -3.77
C PHE A 184 5.38 21.82 -3.52
N PHE A 185 4.19 22.25 -3.92
CA PHE A 185 2.97 21.47 -3.77
C PHE A 185 3.04 20.17 -4.57
N PHE A 186 3.37 20.24 -5.86
CA PHE A 186 3.43 19.05 -6.72
C PHE A 186 4.52 18.07 -6.27
N ASN A 187 5.72 18.57 -5.94
CA ASN A 187 6.80 17.72 -5.42
C ASN A 187 6.46 17.10 -4.06
N SER A 188 5.72 17.80 -3.19
CA SER A 188 5.26 17.23 -1.92
C SER A 188 4.31 16.06 -2.09
N LEU A 189 3.42 16.12 -3.10
CA LEU A 189 2.52 15.01 -3.44
C LEU A 189 3.30 13.81 -3.99
N LEU A 190 4.29 14.04 -4.86
CA LEU A 190 5.16 12.98 -5.39
C LEU A 190 6.02 12.33 -4.30
N LEU A 191 6.53 13.12 -3.35
CA LEU A 191 7.28 12.60 -2.21
C LEU A 191 6.36 11.79 -1.28
N THR A 192 5.14 12.26 -1.03
CA THR A 192 4.13 11.52 -0.27
C THR A 192 3.83 10.17 -0.92
N LEU A 193 3.70 10.14 -2.25
CA LEU A 193 3.53 8.92 -3.02
C LEU A 193 4.73 7.97 -2.87
N LEU A 194 5.97 8.49 -2.91
CA LEU A 194 7.17 7.69 -2.64
C LEU A 194 7.17 7.09 -1.23
N CYS A 195 6.83 7.88 -0.20
CA CYS A 195 6.76 7.40 1.18
C CYS A 195 5.78 6.24 1.33
N MET A 196 4.60 6.33 0.70
CA MET A 196 3.63 5.22 0.68
C MET A 196 4.19 3.99 -0.04
N ASN A 197 4.88 4.17 -1.17
CA ASN A 197 5.53 3.07 -1.90
C ASN A 197 6.61 2.36 -1.07
N ILE A 198 7.37 3.10 -0.26
CA ILE A 198 8.32 2.53 0.70
C ILE A 198 7.58 1.75 1.79
N TYR A 199 6.53 2.33 2.37
CA TYR A 199 5.69 1.67 3.39
C TYR A 199 5.20 0.30 2.90
N TRP A 200 4.60 0.23 1.71
CA TRP A 200 4.14 -1.06 1.17
C TRP A 200 5.28 -2.00 0.79
N PHE A 201 6.41 -1.49 0.30
CA PHE A 201 7.56 -2.33 -0.02
C PHE A 201 8.06 -3.12 1.20
N LEU A 202 8.03 -2.51 2.40
CA LEU A 202 8.40 -3.21 3.63
C LEU A 202 7.50 -4.43 3.89
N PHE A 203 6.18 -4.31 3.66
CA PHE A 203 5.27 -5.46 3.77
C PHE A 203 5.54 -6.52 2.70
N ILE A 204 5.88 -6.11 1.48
CA ILE A 204 6.20 -7.04 0.39
C ILE A 204 7.46 -7.84 0.73
N VAL A 205 8.50 -7.20 1.23
CA VAL A 205 9.74 -7.87 1.65
C VAL A 205 9.46 -8.83 2.82
N ALA A 206 8.68 -8.41 3.81
CA ALA A 206 8.26 -9.28 4.91
C ALA A 206 7.47 -10.50 4.41
N PHE A 207 6.60 -10.31 3.40
CA PHE A 207 5.84 -11.38 2.75
C PHE A 207 6.77 -12.38 2.07
N VAL A 208 7.67 -11.91 1.21
CA VAL A 208 8.61 -12.76 0.48
C VAL A 208 9.53 -13.51 1.44
N ALA A 209 10.01 -12.85 2.51
CA ALA A 209 10.83 -13.51 3.53
C ALA A 209 10.09 -14.65 4.23
N LYS A 210 8.81 -14.45 4.59
CA LYS A 210 7.96 -15.50 5.19
C LYS A 210 7.66 -16.65 4.24
N VAL A 211 7.52 -16.37 2.93
CA VAL A 211 7.37 -17.41 1.89
C VAL A 211 8.68 -18.22 1.74
N LEU A 212 9.83 -17.56 1.67
CA LEU A 212 11.14 -18.22 1.49
C LEU A 212 11.57 -19.03 2.73
N THR A 213 11.20 -18.59 3.93
CA THR A 213 11.49 -19.31 5.19
C THR A 213 10.55 -20.49 5.44
N GLY A 214 9.57 -20.74 4.55
CA GLY A 214 8.62 -21.84 4.66
C GLY A 214 7.61 -21.69 5.81
N GLN A 215 7.54 -20.51 6.43
CA GLN A 215 6.61 -20.23 7.54
C GLN A 215 5.16 -20.06 7.06
N MET A 216 4.95 -19.80 5.76
CA MET A 216 3.62 -19.76 5.14
C MET A 216 3.46 -20.91 4.14
N LYS A 217 2.56 -21.86 4.45
CA LYS A 217 2.15 -22.94 3.54
C LYS A 217 1.19 -22.47 2.44
N ASP A 218 0.54 -21.32 2.64
CA ASP A 218 -0.36 -20.68 1.67
C ASP A 218 -0.01 -19.20 1.51
N VAL A 219 -0.07 -18.71 0.27
CA VAL A 219 0.05 -17.29 -0.10
C VAL A 219 -1.21 -16.56 0.35
N LYS A 220 -1.33 -16.35 1.66
CA LYS A 220 -2.36 -15.52 2.27
C LYS A 220 -1.76 -14.17 2.66
N ASP A 221 -2.62 -13.16 2.68
CA ASP A 221 -2.25 -11.77 2.82
C ASP A 221 -1.66 -11.45 4.21
N LEU A 222 -0.41 -10.98 4.28
CA LEU A 222 0.24 -10.64 5.55
C LEU A 222 -0.46 -9.54 6.35
N ARG A 223 -1.26 -8.71 5.69
CA ARG A 223 -2.02 -7.63 6.33
C ARG A 223 -3.04 -8.17 7.33
N GLU A 224 -3.52 -9.39 7.10
CA GLU A 224 -4.48 -10.07 7.97
C GLU A 224 -3.77 -10.69 9.19
N TYR A 225 -2.59 -11.30 8.99
CA TYR A 225 -1.83 -11.98 10.05
C TYR A 225 -1.28 -11.07 11.16
N GLU A 226 -0.72 -9.90 10.85
CA GLU A 226 -0.26 -8.98 11.91
C GLU A 226 -1.44 -8.37 12.70
N GLY A 227 -2.64 -8.35 12.12
CA GLY A 227 -3.89 -8.05 12.82
C GLY A 227 -4.19 -9.06 13.89
N GLU A 228 -4.18 -10.34 13.52
CA GLU A 228 -4.41 -11.45 14.43
C GLU A 228 -3.31 -11.57 15.48
N GLU A 229 -2.03 -11.49 15.12
CA GLU A 229 -0.92 -11.55 16.07
C GLU A 229 -0.93 -10.36 17.06
N GLY A 230 -1.23 -9.15 16.56
CA GLY A 230 -1.37 -7.97 17.41
C GLY A 230 -2.58 -8.06 18.36
N ALA A 231 -3.71 -8.57 17.86
CA ALA A 231 -4.91 -8.81 18.66
C ALA A 231 -4.69 -9.93 19.68
N GLN A 232 -3.96 -11.00 19.31
CA GLN A 232 -3.58 -12.10 20.20
C GLN A 232 -2.62 -11.63 21.30
N ARG A 233 -1.64 -10.79 20.97
CA ARG A 233 -0.73 -10.17 21.96
C ARG A 233 -1.49 -9.22 22.87
N ALA A 234 -2.38 -8.40 22.36
CA ALA A 234 -3.23 -7.52 23.17
C ALA A 234 -4.15 -8.32 24.09
N ALA A 235 -4.75 -9.41 23.61
CA ALA A 235 -5.56 -10.32 24.41
C ALA A 235 -4.74 -11.06 25.47
N ALA A 236 -3.48 -11.42 25.17
CA ALA A 236 -2.57 -12.02 26.13
C ALA A 236 -2.18 -11.04 27.24
N LEU A 237 -1.88 -9.78 26.90
CA LEU A 237 -1.60 -8.72 27.86
C LEU A 237 -2.81 -8.42 28.76
N LEU A 238 -4.02 -8.38 28.18
CA LEU A 238 -5.26 -8.21 28.93
C LEU A 238 -5.51 -9.37 29.91
N LYS A 239 -5.25 -10.61 29.50
CA LYS A 239 -5.34 -11.79 30.39
C LYS A 239 -4.33 -11.73 31.52
N ASP A 240 -3.10 -11.29 31.25
CA ASP A 240 -2.06 -11.17 32.26
C ASP A 240 -2.39 -10.07 33.28
N GLN A 241 -2.93 -8.94 32.79
CA GLN A 241 -3.39 -7.85 33.65
C GLN A 241 -4.59 -8.24 34.53
N GLN A 242 -5.53 -9.03 33.99
CA GLN A 242 -6.65 -9.59 34.77
C GLN A 242 -6.18 -10.60 35.83
N ARG A 243 -5.14 -11.38 35.54
CA ARG A 243 -4.54 -12.33 36.49
C ARG A 243 -3.86 -11.62 37.66
N LEU A 244 -3.12 -10.56 37.37
CA LEU A 244 -2.47 -9.73 38.40
C LEU A 244 -3.51 -9.05 39.32
N GLN A 245 -4.63 -8.59 38.76
CA GLN A 245 -5.72 -8.01 39.55
C GLN A 245 -6.47 -9.03 40.42
N SER A 246 -6.62 -10.27 39.96
CA SER A 246 -7.29 -11.32 40.76
C SER A 246 -6.41 -11.85 41.89
N GLU A 247 -5.10 -11.92 41.68
CA GLU A 247 -4.13 -12.25 42.74
C GLU A 247 -4.07 -11.17 43.83
N ASP A 248 -4.12 -9.89 43.46
CA ASP A 248 -4.15 -8.77 44.41
C ASP A 248 -5.46 -8.71 45.23
N ALA A 249 -6.61 -8.97 44.58
CA ALA A 249 -7.90 -9.08 45.26
C ALA A 249 -7.97 -10.28 46.22
N GLY A 250 -7.35 -11.41 45.87
CA GLY A 250 -7.23 -12.58 46.75
C GLY A 250 -6.35 -12.32 47.97
N HIS A 251 -5.27 -11.54 47.80
CA HIS A 251 -4.36 -11.19 48.89
C HIS A 251 -4.99 -10.20 49.89
N LEU A 252 -5.84 -9.29 49.41
CA LEU A 252 -6.62 -8.39 50.26
C LEU A 252 -7.69 -9.11 51.09
N ASN A 253 -8.38 -10.09 50.51
CA ASN A 253 -9.36 -10.91 51.26
C ASN A 253 -8.71 -11.77 52.36
N ASN A 254 -7.57 -12.41 52.06
CA ASN A 254 -6.84 -13.18 53.06
C ASN A 254 -6.24 -12.32 54.18
N SER A 255 -5.89 -11.06 53.89
CA SER A 255 -5.40 -10.11 54.91
C SER A 255 -6.51 -9.59 55.82
N ALA A 256 -7.75 -9.50 55.32
CA ALA A 256 -8.92 -9.10 56.12
C ALA A 256 -9.40 -10.22 57.07
N GLU A 257 -9.29 -11.49 56.68
CA GLU A 257 -9.65 -12.64 57.54
C GLU A 257 -8.64 -12.90 58.68
N GLY A 258 -7.39 -12.46 58.54
CA GLY A 258 -6.32 -12.68 59.53
C GLY A 258 -6.34 -11.77 60.77
N LYS A 259 -7.29 -10.83 60.90
CA LYS A 259 -7.32 -9.81 61.97
C LYS A 259 -8.44 -9.95 63.01
N HIS A 260 -9.01 -11.14 63.21
CA HIS A 260 -9.82 -11.42 64.40
C HIS A 260 -8.95 -11.97 65.55
N VAL A 261 -8.19 -11.07 66.19
CA VAL A 261 -7.35 -11.40 67.36
C VAL A 261 -8.22 -11.63 68.59
N GLN A 262 -8.15 -12.84 69.13
CA GLN A 262 -8.80 -13.28 70.37
C GLN A 262 -7.99 -12.79 71.59
N ASN A 263 -8.41 -11.68 72.21
CA ASN A 263 -7.91 -11.25 73.51
C ASN A 263 -8.89 -11.68 74.62
N GLY A 264 -8.60 -12.82 75.26
CA GLY A 264 -9.32 -13.32 76.44
C GLY A 264 -8.36 -13.54 77.61
N ILE A 265 -8.40 -12.63 78.58
CA ILE A 265 -7.62 -12.63 79.82
C ILE A 265 -8.09 -13.77 80.73
N THR A 266 -7.20 -14.72 81.07
CA THR A 266 -7.41 -15.72 82.11
C THR A 266 -7.11 -15.13 83.49
N LYS A 267 -8.12 -15.02 84.36
CA LYS A 267 -7.94 -14.85 85.81
C LYS A 267 -7.95 -16.23 86.47
N GLU A 268 -6.82 -16.65 87.02
CA GLU A 268 -6.76 -17.77 87.96
C GLU A 268 -7.28 -17.35 89.34
N LYS A 269 -8.07 -18.24 89.96
CA LYS A 269 -8.39 -18.24 91.38
C LYS A 269 -7.84 -19.52 91.98
N HIS A 270 -6.94 -19.42 92.96
CA HIS A 270 -6.87 -20.40 94.03
C HIS A 270 -6.30 -19.79 95.33
N LEU A 271 -7.14 -19.89 96.37
CA LEU A 271 -6.93 -19.71 97.82
C LEU A 271 -6.45 -18.35 98.35
#